data_AF-A0A7V7SXA2-F1
#
_entry.id   AF-A0A7V7SXA2-F1
#
_cell.length_a   1.000
_cell.length_b   1.000
_cell.length_c   1.000
_cell.angle_alpha   90.00
_cell.angle_beta   90.00
_cell.angle_gamma   90.00
#
_symmetry.space_group_name_H-M   'P 1'
#
loop_
_entity.id
_entity.type
_entity.pdbx_description
1 polymer ?
#
loop_
_entity_poly.entity_id
_entity_poly.type
_entity_poly.pdbx_seq_one_letter_code
_entity_poly.pdbx_strand_id
1 'polypeptide(L)'
;MVPLPSLSIRSESGKNGGRISVGLLMLFAWGAPSCSSGTNQVSAFDPDDPRRGQLTDSRREDPASARKPSANLEGGQIWLQGAVPSPFSGSVPVSDTEFVDQQTKAGLQWLRARSVESSLGSMAQLAVPAGPHSIGATVTLKFLLANRFPRELEVLSPPEGMMVEIHWVLRKWNPYGGVEVLERTAVARMEGPFALAPGESLEESTSFALEPQGGSANLWEVRLQAQIRCDGVRMGEHELPVQQIRFEPVLFPALPPGWEDLQERPLERLAQALALATPQVDPHLLPCLVLAPENSRNEAMAMLMEALRQAPAEHRVAAICTGLRWLSGETMGNEPAAWQEWWGRRTMPR
;
A
#
# COMPACT_ATOMS: atom_id res chain seq x y z
N MET A 1 24.01 -0.57 4.71
CA MET A 1 23.31 -1.73 5.32
C MET A 1 22.38 -1.17 6.38
N VAL A 2 21.07 -1.17 6.10
CA VAL A 2 20.05 -0.77 7.08
C VAL A 2 19.78 -1.99 7.97
N PRO A 3 19.78 -1.88 9.31
CA PRO A 3 19.49 -3.00 10.19
C PRO A 3 18.05 -3.49 9.99
N LEU A 4 17.85 -4.81 10.02
CA LEU A 4 16.52 -5.43 9.95
C LEU A 4 15.77 -5.16 11.27
N PRO A 5 14.51 -4.73 11.24
CA PRO A 5 13.70 -4.59 12.45
C PRO A 5 13.39 -5.98 13.05
N SER A 6 13.58 -6.12 14.36
CA SER A 6 13.20 -7.29 15.14
C SER A 6 11.73 -7.22 15.54
N LEU A 7 10.96 -8.29 15.31
CA LEU A 7 9.58 -8.42 15.80
C LEU A 7 9.56 -8.73 17.30
N SER A 8 8.48 -8.35 17.99
CA SER A 8 8.25 -8.66 19.40
C SER A 8 6.83 -9.20 19.57
N ILE A 9 6.70 -10.37 20.21
CA ILE A 9 5.43 -11.07 20.41
C ILE A 9 4.83 -10.80 21.80
N ARG A 10 3.49 -10.70 21.83
CA ARG A 10 2.69 -10.90 23.04
C ARG A 10 1.51 -11.81 22.70
N SER A 11 1.60 -13.08 23.06
CA SER A 11 0.48 -14.04 22.96
C SER A 11 -0.40 -13.91 24.20
N GLU A 12 -1.65 -13.46 24.04
CA GLU A 12 -2.66 -13.53 25.10
C GLU A 12 -3.45 -14.83 24.97
N SER A 13 -2.97 -15.88 25.65
CA SER A 13 -3.71 -17.13 25.84
C SER A 13 -4.66 -16.99 27.05
N GLY A 14 -5.92 -16.66 26.79
CA GLY A 14 -6.96 -16.58 27.82
C GLY A 14 -7.62 -17.93 28.12
N LYS A 15 -7.19 -18.64 29.18
CA LYS A 15 -7.98 -19.70 29.85
C LYS A 15 -8.59 -19.17 31.15
N ASN A 16 -9.91 -18.97 31.18
CA ASN A 16 -10.83 -19.47 32.22
C ASN A 16 -12.20 -18.81 32.14
N GLY A 17 -13.24 -19.63 32.27
CA GLY A 17 -14.64 -19.23 32.21
C GLY A 17 -15.21 -18.72 33.53
N GLY A 18 -16.44 -18.22 33.44
CA GLY A 18 -17.32 -18.02 34.59
C GLY A 18 -18.12 -16.73 34.55
N ARG A 19 -19.42 -16.91 34.32
CA ARG A 19 -20.56 -16.04 34.67
C ARG A 19 -20.96 -14.93 33.71
N ILE A 20 -22.15 -15.18 33.16
CA ILE A 20 -23.11 -14.28 32.55
C ILE A 20 -23.35 -13.06 33.45
N SER A 21 -23.21 -11.88 32.87
CA SER A 21 -23.92 -10.67 33.30
C SER A 21 -24.35 -9.93 32.04
N VAL A 22 -25.67 -9.84 31.87
CA VAL A 22 -26.32 -9.14 30.77
C VAL A 22 -26.12 -7.64 31.01
N GLY A 23 -25.14 -7.07 30.33
CA GLY A 23 -24.91 -5.62 30.23
C GLY A 23 -25.26 -5.17 28.83
N LEU A 24 -26.39 -4.47 28.71
CA LEU A 24 -26.87 -3.79 27.51
C LEU A 24 -25.80 -2.80 27.02
N LEU A 25 -25.04 -3.15 25.99
CA LEU A 25 -24.14 -2.22 25.30
C LEU A 25 -24.81 -1.77 24.00
N MET A 26 -25.07 -0.46 23.90
CA MET A 26 -25.61 0.14 22.69
C MET A 26 -24.61 -0.02 21.52
N LEU A 27 -25.09 -0.66 20.45
CA LEU A 27 -24.48 -0.65 19.13
C LEU A 27 -24.56 0.76 18.55
N PHE A 28 -23.43 1.46 18.46
CA PHE A 28 -23.29 2.53 17.47
C PHE A 28 -23.04 1.89 16.12
N ALA A 29 -24.08 1.87 15.29
CA ALA A 29 -24.00 1.52 13.89
C ALA A 29 -23.09 2.53 13.17
N TRP A 30 -21.91 2.09 12.74
CA TRP A 30 -21.17 2.77 11.68
C TRP A 30 -21.85 2.44 10.35
N GLY A 31 -22.51 3.45 9.79
CA GLY A 31 -23.11 3.39 8.46
C GLY A 31 -22.02 3.23 7.40
N ALA A 32 -22.15 2.16 6.62
CA ALA A 32 -21.41 2.00 5.38
C ALA A 32 -21.80 3.12 4.39
N PRO A 33 -20.85 3.84 3.77
CA PRO A 33 -21.17 4.65 2.61
C PRO A 33 -21.40 3.73 1.40
N SER A 34 -22.55 3.93 0.76
CA SER A 34 -22.89 3.33 -0.52
C SER A 34 -21.96 3.89 -1.60
N CYS A 35 -21.01 3.10 -2.10
CA CYS A 35 -20.23 3.46 -3.26
C CYS A 35 -20.95 3.04 -4.55
N SER A 36 -21.47 4.05 -5.24
CA SER A 36 -21.91 3.98 -6.63
C SER A 36 -20.74 3.59 -7.53
N SER A 37 -21.02 2.72 -8.50
CA SER A 37 -20.17 2.35 -9.63
C SER A 37 -19.57 3.57 -10.34
N GLY A 38 -18.26 3.78 -10.18
CA GLY A 38 -17.46 4.71 -10.95
C GLY A 38 -16.40 3.94 -11.74
N THR A 39 -16.53 3.97 -13.06
CA THR A 39 -15.61 3.41 -14.06
C THR A 39 -14.17 3.88 -13.86
N ASN A 40 -13.23 2.93 -13.79
CA ASN A 40 -11.79 3.17 -13.92
C ASN A 40 -11.49 3.80 -15.29
N GLN A 41 -11.14 5.08 -15.33
CA GLN A 41 -10.32 5.63 -16.41
C GLN A 41 -8.88 5.73 -15.93
N VAL A 42 -8.02 4.99 -16.63
CA VAL A 42 -6.56 5.13 -16.59
C VAL A 42 -6.23 6.47 -17.25
N SER A 43 -5.79 7.46 -16.48
CA SER A 43 -5.28 8.71 -17.04
C SER A 43 -3.90 8.48 -17.63
N ALA A 44 -3.80 8.78 -18.93
CA ALA A 44 -2.59 8.74 -19.72
C ALA A 44 -1.56 9.78 -19.25
N PHE A 45 -0.30 9.38 -19.36
CA PHE A 45 0.90 10.21 -19.20
C PHE A 45 0.91 11.35 -20.22
N ASP A 46 1.24 12.56 -19.78
CA ASP A 46 1.39 13.75 -20.63
C ASP A 46 2.87 13.89 -21.09
N PRO A 47 3.17 13.84 -22.40
CA PRO A 47 4.55 13.80 -22.91
C PRO A 47 5.27 15.15 -23.09
N ASP A 48 4.67 16.30 -22.76
CA ASP A 48 5.24 17.63 -23.06
C ASP A 48 5.68 18.43 -21.82
N ASP A 49 6.71 17.97 -21.10
CA ASP A 49 7.45 18.81 -20.13
C ASP A 49 8.83 19.24 -20.69
N PRO A 50 9.01 20.52 -21.08
CA PRO A 50 10.24 21.02 -21.71
C PRO A 50 11.35 21.43 -20.72
N ARG A 51 11.38 20.92 -19.48
CA ARG A 51 12.40 21.32 -18.47
C ARG A 51 13.36 20.22 -17.99
N ARG A 52 13.76 19.29 -18.85
CA ARG A 52 14.93 18.42 -18.58
C ARG A 52 16.24 19.02 -19.12
N GLY A 53 16.88 19.83 -18.28
CA GLY A 53 18.25 20.30 -18.47
C GLY A 53 19.29 19.27 -18.05
N GLN A 54 20.14 18.89 -19.01
CA GLN A 54 21.58 18.63 -18.95
C GLN A 54 22.19 17.95 -17.70
N LEU A 55 22.65 16.71 -17.89
CA LEU A 55 23.75 16.11 -17.13
C LEU A 55 24.89 15.83 -18.11
N THR A 56 26.05 16.44 -17.83
CA THR A 56 27.26 16.39 -18.64
C THR A 56 27.93 15.02 -18.58
N ASP A 57 28.26 14.54 -19.78
CA ASP A 57 29.01 13.33 -20.07
C ASP A 57 30.52 13.59 -19.96
N SER A 58 31.26 12.66 -19.37
CA SER A 58 32.73 12.69 -19.33
C SER A 58 33.28 11.32 -18.96
N ARG A 59 33.44 10.42 -19.94
CA ARG A 59 34.49 9.38 -19.85
C ARG A 59 34.88 8.77 -21.21
N ARG A 60 35.88 9.42 -21.80
CA ARG A 60 37.15 8.90 -22.37
C ARG A 60 37.19 7.45 -22.90
N GLU A 61 37.51 7.37 -24.19
CA GLU A 61 37.84 6.22 -25.04
C GLU A 61 39.15 5.51 -24.63
N ASP A 62 39.27 4.20 -24.93
CA ASP A 62 40.28 3.65 -25.86
C ASP A 62 40.18 2.09 -26.00
N PRO A 63 40.77 1.46 -27.05
CA PRO A 63 40.10 0.40 -27.81
C PRO A 63 40.90 -0.91 -28.03
N ALA A 64 40.27 -1.80 -28.82
CA ALA A 64 40.84 -2.81 -29.74
C ALA A 64 41.38 -4.15 -29.20
N SER A 65 40.75 -5.25 -29.64
CA SER A 65 41.48 -6.36 -30.30
C SER A 65 40.55 -7.34 -31.00
N ALA A 66 40.73 -7.46 -32.32
CA ALA A 66 40.08 -8.45 -33.18
C ALA A 66 41.09 -9.57 -33.52
N ARG A 67 40.68 -10.83 -33.40
CA ARG A 67 41.34 -11.98 -34.09
C ARG A 67 40.31 -13.06 -34.45
N LYS A 68 40.21 -13.34 -35.76
CA LYS A 68 39.77 -14.63 -36.35
C LYS A 68 40.89 -15.68 -36.19
N PRO A 69 40.62 -17.00 -36.30
CA PRO A 69 40.57 -17.75 -37.57
C PRO A 69 39.39 -18.76 -37.63
N SER A 70 38.76 -19.08 -38.76
CA SER A 70 39.17 -19.90 -39.94
C SER A 70 39.30 -21.42 -39.70
N ALA A 71 38.23 -22.12 -40.09
CA ALA A 71 38.13 -23.27 -41.02
C ALA A 71 38.95 -24.58 -40.86
N ASN A 72 38.18 -25.67 -41.02
CA ASN A 72 38.38 -26.83 -41.91
C ASN A 72 38.79 -28.23 -41.38
N LEU A 73 37.88 -29.16 -41.71
CA LEU A 73 38.05 -30.47 -42.37
C LEU A 73 38.48 -31.72 -41.59
N GLU A 74 37.64 -32.74 -41.81
CA GLU A 74 37.93 -34.15 -42.12
C GLU A 74 38.16 -35.19 -41.00
N GLY A 75 37.35 -36.25 -41.12
CA GLY A 75 37.87 -37.62 -41.07
C GLY A 75 37.35 -38.49 -39.93
N GLY A 76 36.63 -39.56 -40.25
CA GLY A 76 36.49 -40.71 -39.34
C GLY A 76 35.20 -41.51 -39.48
N GLN A 77 35.13 -42.38 -40.48
CA GLN A 77 34.21 -43.52 -40.49
C GLN A 77 34.57 -44.51 -39.37
N ILE A 78 33.59 -44.94 -38.58
CA ILE A 78 33.68 -46.18 -37.79
C ILE A 78 32.37 -46.95 -37.96
N TRP A 79 32.48 -48.13 -38.55
CA TRP A 79 31.46 -49.18 -38.55
C TRP A 79 31.58 -49.97 -37.24
N LEU A 80 30.52 -50.02 -36.43
CA LEU A 80 30.29 -51.12 -35.50
C LEU A 80 28.79 -51.45 -35.43
N GLN A 81 28.49 -52.66 -35.88
CA GLN A 81 27.27 -53.41 -35.62
C GLN A 81 27.06 -53.56 -34.12
N GLY A 82 25.84 -53.32 -33.64
CA GLY A 82 25.46 -53.57 -32.26
C GLY A 82 23.96 -53.36 -32.06
N ALA A 83 23.24 -54.48 -31.95
CA ALA A 83 21.89 -54.67 -31.40
C ALA A 83 20.99 -53.43 -31.22
N VAL A 84 19.90 -53.39 -31.99
CA VAL A 84 18.72 -52.55 -31.70
C VAL A 84 17.93 -53.22 -30.57
N PRO A 85 17.83 -52.66 -29.34
CA PRO A 85 16.75 -53.01 -28.45
C PRO A 85 15.46 -52.38 -28.98
N SER A 86 14.43 -53.20 -29.14
CA SER A 86 13.06 -52.78 -29.48
C SER A 86 12.61 -51.58 -28.65
N PRO A 87 12.11 -50.50 -29.26
CA PRO A 87 11.38 -49.46 -28.55
C PRO A 87 9.91 -49.91 -28.46
N PHE A 88 9.64 -50.90 -27.62
CA PHE A 88 8.29 -51.16 -27.12
C PHE A 88 8.30 -50.98 -25.61
N SER A 89 8.62 -49.76 -25.16
CA SER A 89 8.07 -49.28 -23.90
C SER A 89 6.66 -48.80 -24.22
N GLY A 90 5.68 -49.66 -23.92
CA GLY A 90 4.28 -49.30 -23.99
C GLY A 90 4.02 -48.09 -23.11
N SER A 91 3.86 -46.93 -23.74
CA SER A 91 3.08 -45.85 -23.17
C SER A 91 1.67 -46.40 -22.98
N VAL A 92 1.33 -46.76 -21.75
CA VAL A 92 -0.06 -47.00 -21.37
C VAL A 92 -0.82 -45.74 -21.78
N PRO A 93 -1.81 -45.81 -22.68
CA PRO A 93 -2.65 -44.66 -22.96
C PRO A 93 -3.36 -44.33 -21.64
N VAL A 94 -2.92 -43.26 -20.97
CA VAL A 94 -3.73 -42.63 -19.93
C VAL A 94 -5.04 -42.32 -20.62
N SER A 95 -6.12 -42.93 -20.14
CA SER A 95 -7.42 -42.76 -20.79
C SER A 95 -7.75 -41.26 -20.82
N ASP A 96 -8.18 -40.74 -21.97
CA ASP A 96 -8.50 -39.31 -22.15
C ASP A 96 -9.45 -38.80 -21.04
N THR A 97 -10.27 -39.69 -20.49
CA THR A 97 -11.15 -39.47 -19.33
C THR A 97 -10.41 -39.21 -18.02
N GLU A 98 -9.37 -39.97 -17.69
CA GLU A 98 -8.59 -39.76 -16.46
C GLU A 98 -7.82 -38.43 -16.49
N PHE A 99 -7.33 -38.06 -17.68
CA PHE A 99 -6.67 -36.77 -17.88
C PHE A 99 -7.63 -35.60 -17.69
N VAL A 100 -8.82 -35.66 -18.31
CA VAL A 100 -9.87 -34.63 -18.15
C VAL A 100 -10.33 -34.54 -16.69
N ASP A 101 -10.48 -35.66 -16.00
CA ASP A 101 -10.86 -35.68 -14.58
C ASP A 101 -9.79 -35.06 -13.68
N GLN A 102 -8.52 -35.35 -13.93
CA GLN A 102 -7.39 -34.75 -13.21
C GLN A 102 -7.31 -33.24 -13.44
N GLN A 103 -7.47 -32.79 -14.70
CA GLN A 103 -7.50 -31.36 -15.03
C GLN A 103 -8.69 -30.65 -14.37
N THR A 104 -9.86 -31.28 -14.37
CA THR A 104 -11.07 -30.72 -13.75
C THR A 104 -10.88 -30.58 -12.23
N LYS A 105 -10.33 -31.60 -11.57
CA LYS A 105 -10.01 -31.58 -10.13
C LYS A 105 -9.00 -30.48 -9.81
N ALA A 106 -7.93 -30.36 -10.59
CA ALA A 106 -6.92 -29.30 -10.41
C ALA A 106 -7.53 -27.91 -10.60
N GLY A 107 -8.36 -27.72 -11.63
CA GLY A 107 -9.07 -26.46 -11.87
C GLY A 107 -10.00 -26.07 -10.72
N LEU A 108 -10.78 -27.02 -10.19
CA LEU A 108 -11.66 -26.79 -9.04
C LEU A 108 -10.87 -26.48 -7.76
N GLN A 109 -9.75 -27.16 -7.52
CA GLN A 109 -8.86 -26.86 -6.39
C GLN A 109 -8.30 -25.44 -6.48
N TRP A 110 -7.88 -25.01 -7.66
CA TRP A 110 -7.36 -23.67 -7.87
C TRP A 110 -8.43 -22.58 -7.68
N LEU A 111 -9.65 -22.81 -8.17
CA LEU A 111 -10.78 -21.90 -7.92
C LEU A 111 -11.11 -21.79 -6.42
N ARG A 112 -11.06 -22.92 -5.69
CA ARG A 112 -11.23 -22.92 -4.23
C ARG A 112 -10.11 -22.15 -3.55
N ALA A 113 -8.85 -22.35 -3.94
CA ALA A 113 -7.71 -21.64 -3.39
C ALA A 113 -7.84 -20.12 -3.57
N ARG A 114 -8.24 -19.64 -4.76
CA ARG A 114 -8.50 -18.21 -5.01
C ARG A 114 -9.64 -17.63 -4.17
N SER A 115 -10.72 -18.40 -4.00
CA SER A 115 -11.84 -17.99 -3.14
C SER A 115 -11.40 -17.84 -1.69
N VAL A 116 -10.57 -18.77 -1.21
CA VAL A 116 -9.99 -18.75 0.13
C VAL A 116 -8.99 -17.61 0.28
N GLU A 117 -8.09 -17.39 -0.68
CA GLU A 117 -7.15 -16.26 -0.72
C GLU A 117 -7.89 -14.91 -0.60
N SER A 118 -8.95 -14.73 -1.41
CA SER A 118 -9.79 -13.52 -1.37
C SER A 118 -10.48 -13.34 -0.01
N SER A 119 -11.01 -14.43 0.55
CA SER A 119 -11.66 -14.42 1.86
C SER A 119 -10.66 -14.07 2.96
N LEU A 120 -9.48 -14.70 2.96
CA LEU A 120 -8.38 -14.40 3.88
C LEU A 120 -7.98 -12.93 3.79
N GLY A 121 -7.91 -12.36 2.59
CA GLY A 121 -7.62 -10.94 2.41
C GLY A 121 -8.65 -10.01 3.05
N SER A 122 -9.94 -10.36 2.99
CA SER A 122 -10.99 -9.60 3.68
C SER A 122 -10.97 -9.71 5.21
N MET A 123 -10.21 -10.67 5.74
CA MET A 123 -10.05 -10.92 7.17
C MET A 123 -8.68 -10.48 7.70
N ALA A 124 -7.80 -10.00 6.81
CA ALA A 124 -6.45 -9.55 7.10
C ALA A 124 -6.40 -8.01 7.07
N GLN A 125 -6.13 -7.39 8.21
CA GLN A 125 -6.12 -5.94 8.37
C GLN A 125 -4.77 -5.44 8.89
N LEU A 126 -4.31 -4.33 8.31
CA LEU A 126 -3.24 -3.55 8.91
C LEU A 126 -3.83 -2.52 9.86
N ALA A 127 -3.26 -2.41 11.06
CA ALA A 127 -3.60 -1.35 11.99
C ALA A 127 -2.35 -0.57 12.39
N VAL A 128 -2.48 0.75 12.40
CA VAL A 128 -1.51 1.69 12.97
C VAL A 128 -2.18 2.44 14.12
N PRO A 129 -1.43 2.97 15.10
CA PRO A 129 -2.02 3.82 16.13
C PRO A 129 -2.82 4.96 15.50
N ALA A 130 -3.98 5.26 16.08
CA ALA A 130 -4.84 6.30 15.54
C ALA A 130 -4.19 7.69 15.63
N GLY A 131 -4.49 8.52 14.63
CA GLY A 131 -4.02 9.89 14.56
C GLY A 131 -2.88 10.09 13.56
N PRO A 132 -2.45 11.34 13.37
CA PRO A 132 -1.30 11.64 12.54
C PRO A 132 0.00 11.25 13.26
N HIS A 133 1.03 10.96 12.48
CA HIS A 133 2.35 10.62 13.00
C HIS A 133 3.37 11.68 12.64
N SER A 134 4.33 11.94 13.52
CA SER A 134 5.42 12.87 13.20
C SER A 134 6.40 12.24 12.22
N ILE A 135 6.87 13.00 11.24
CA ILE A 135 7.99 12.59 10.38
C ILE A 135 9.22 12.38 11.28
N GLY A 136 9.94 11.28 11.04
CA GLY A 136 11.05 10.80 11.86
C GLY A 136 10.62 9.92 13.03
N ALA A 137 9.31 9.81 13.32
CA ALA A 137 8.83 8.91 14.36
C ALA A 137 8.95 7.44 13.94
N THR A 138 9.08 6.57 14.93
CA THR A 138 8.90 5.12 14.75
C THR A 138 7.41 4.81 14.90
N VAL A 139 6.82 4.16 13.89
CA VAL A 139 5.42 3.74 13.89
C VAL A 139 5.35 2.23 14.07
N THR A 140 4.49 1.80 14.98
CA THR A 140 4.15 0.39 15.16
C THR A 140 3.06 -0.01 14.18
N LEU A 141 3.32 -1.00 13.34
CA LEU A 141 2.37 -1.62 12.44
C LEU A 141 1.91 -2.95 13.04
N LYS A 142 0.60 -3.12 13.18
CA LYS A 142 -0.02 -4.38 13.60
C LYS A 142 -0.61 -5.12 12.40
N PHE A 143 -0.37 -6.42 12.36
CA PHE A 143 -0.97 -7.37 11.43
C PHE A 143 -2.06 -8.13 12.17
N LEU A 144 -3.31 -7.97 11.73
CA LEU A 144 -4.46 -8.64 12.31
C LEU A 144 -5.02 -9.63 11.29
N LEU A 145 -5.08 -10.90 11.63
CA LEU A 145 -5.70 -11.93 10.78
C LEU A 145 -6.69 -12.74 11.62
N ALA A 146 -7.98 -12.63 11.28
CA ALA A 146 -9.02 -13.37 11.97
C ALA A 146 -9.47 -14.59 11.17
N ASN A 147 -9.53 -15.76 11.78
CA ASN A 147 -10.14 -16.92 11.15
C ASN A 147 -11.67 -16.89 11.32
N ARG A 148 -12.39 -16.46 10.28
CA ARG A 148 -13.86 -16.54 10.24
C ARG A 148 -14.39 -17.78 9.52
N PHE A 149 -13.53 -18.71 9.14
CA PHE A 149 -13.97 -19.99 8.61
C PHE A 149 -14.54 -20.86 9.73
N PRO A 150 -15.47 -21.78 9.42
CA PRO A 150 -16.02 -22.71 10.42
C PRO A 150 -15.04 -23.84 10.79
N ARG A 151 -13.81 -23.80 10.29
CA ARG A 151 -12.78 -24.83 10.46
C ARG A 151 -11.48 -24.19 10.88
N GLU A 152 -10.62 -24.98 11.50
CA GLU A 152 -9.24 -24.59 11.77
C GLU A 152 -8.53 -24.23 10.46
N LEU A 153 -7.79 -23.13 10.51
CA LEU A 153 -6.99 -22.58 9.42
C LEU A 153 -5.52 -22.70 9.83
N GLU A 154 -4.75 -23.49 9.11
CA GLU A 154 -3.30 -23.55 9.27
C GLU A 154 -2.61 -22.95 8.04
N VAL A 155 -1.69 -22.03 8.27
CA VAL A 155 -0.90 -21.41 7.19
C VAL A 155 0.42 -22.16 7.06
N LEU A 156 0.66 -22.73 5.88
CA LEU A 156 1.81 -23.57 5.62
C LEU A 156 3.04 -22.71 5.30
N SER A 157 4.08 -22.87 6.12
CA SER A 157 5.32 -22.11 5.98
C SER A 157 6.16 -22.63 4.81
N PRO A 158 6.76 -21.72 4.01
CA PRO A 158 7.85 -22.07 3.12
C PRO A 158 9.07 -22.62 3.89
N PRO A 159 9.99 -23.34 3.22
CA PRO A 159 11.22 -23.86 3.84
C PRO A 159 12.10 -22.78 4.49
N GLU A 160 12.08 -21.57 3.94
CA GLU A 160 12.84 -20.41 4.44
C GLU A 160 12.17 -19.71 5.64
N GLY A 161 10.99 -20.19 6.05
CA GLY A 161 10.15 -19.60 7.09
C GLY A 161 9.10 -18.63 6.55
N MET A 162 8.15 -18.28 7.41
CA MET A 162 7.10 -17.31 7.10
C MET A 162 7.69 -15.90 6.98
N MET A 163 7.39 -15.23 5.87
CA MET A 163 7.83 -13.86 5.60
C MET A 163 6.63 -12.96 5.35
N VAL A 164 6.71 -11.73 5.87
CA VAL A 164 5.82 -10.65 5.53
C VAL A 164 6.58 -9.63 4.69
N GLU A 165 6.08 -9.41 3.47
CA GLU A 165 6.54 -8.35 2.60
C GLU A 165 5.68 -7.12 2.86
N ILE A 166 6.32 -6.01 3.23
CA ILE A 166 5.66 -4.75 3.52
C ILE A 166 6.08 -3.77 2.43
N HIS A 167 5.12 -3.30 1.67
CA HIS A 167 5.31 -2.29 0.64
C HIS A 167 4.68 -0.99 1.11
N TRP A 168 5.40 0.12 0.97
CA TRP A 168 4.79 1.42 1.25
C TRP A 168 5.14 2.50 0.25
N VAL A 169 4.12 3.31 0.00
CA VAL A 169 4.18 4.46 -0.89
C VAL A 169 4.04 5.71 -0.03
N LEU A 170 5.06 6.55 -0.07
CA LEU A 170 5.15 7.82 0.64
C LEU A 170 4.93 8.92 -0.38
N ARG A 171 3.80 9.61 -0.30
CA ARG A 171 3.45 10.71 -1.18
C ARG A 171 3.64 12.04 -0.46
N LYS A 172 4.63 12.82 -0.87
CA LYS A 172 4.92 14.15 -0.34
C LYS A 172 4.03 15.20 -0.98
N TRP A 173 3.37 15.97 -0.14
CA TRP A 173 2.60 17.14 -0.52
C TRP A 173 3.43 18.39 -0.22
N ASN A 174 3.97 19.00 -1.28
CA ASN A 174 4.70 20.26 -1.14
C ASN A 174 3.68 21.41 -1.06
N PRO A 175 3.85 22.38 -0.15
CA PRO A 175 2.92 23.50 0.00
C PRO A 175 2.67 24.22 -1.34
N TYR A 176 3.71 24.49 -2.12
CA TYR A 176 3.60 25.25 -3.37
C TYR A 176 3.25 24.41 -4.61
N GLY A 177 2.73 23.20 -4.39
CA GLY A 177 2.40 22.26 -5.45
C GLY A 177 3.55 21.34 -5.84
N GLY A 178 3.24 20.35 -6.68
CA GLY A 178 4.12 19.23 -6.97
C GLY A 178 3.96 18.10 -5.95
N VAL A 179 4.04 16.87 -6.43
CA VAL A 179 3.92 15.65 -5.64
C VAL A 179 5.19 14.84 -5.87
N GLU A 180 5.86 14.47 -4.79
CA GLU A 180 6.98 13.53 -4.84
C GLU A 180 6.50 12.18 -4.31
N VAL A 181 6.84 11.10 -5.00
CA VAL A 181 6.47 9.74 -4.60
C VAL A 181 7.74 8.96 -4.30
N LEU A 182 7.82 8.38 -3.11
CA LEU A 182 8.88 7.47 -2.71
C LEU A 182 8.26 6.11 -2.42
N GLU A 183 8.84 5.06 -2.99
CA GLU A 183 8.42 3.68 -2.76
C GLU A 183 9.51 2.94 -1.99
N ARG A 184 9.11 2.11 -1.02
CA ARG A 184 10.03 1.20 -0.35
C ARG A 184 9.37 -0.15 -0.11
N THR A 185 10.23 -1.15 0.00
CA THR A 185 9.86 -2.51 0.37
C THR A 185 10.73 -2.97 1.52
N ALA A 186 10.11 -3.57 2.53
CA ALA A 186 10.78 -4.27 3.61
C ALA A 186 10.27 -5.70 3.68
N VAL A 187 11.13 -6.61 4.13
CA VAL A 187 10.75 -8.00 4.41
C VAL A 187 11.07 -8.28 5.86
N ALA A 188 10.09 -8.76 6.61
CA ALA A 188 10.28 -9.23 7.98
C ALA A 188 9.92 -10.72 8.08
N ARG A 189 10.57 -11.42 9.01
CA ARG A 189 10.23 -12.81 9.32
C ARG A 189 9.12 -12.83 10.35
N MET A 190 8.10 -13.66 10.14
CA MET A 190 7.09 -13.94 11.17
C MET A 190 7.50 -15.19 11.97
N GLU A 191 7.02 -15.31 13.20
CA GLU A 191 7.31 -16.47 14.03
C GLU A 191 6.52 -17.69 13.57
N GLY A 192 7.15 -18.47 12.69
CA GLY A 192 6.75 -19.83 12.34
C GLY A 192 5.41 -19.96 11.62
N PRO A 193 5.03 -21.21 11.29
CA PRO A 193 3.66 -21.50 10.88
C PRO A 193 2.72 -21.27 12.06
N PHE A 194 1.51 -20.85 11.76
CA PHE A 194 0.47 -20.65 12.75
C PHE A 194 -0.82 -21.36 12.33
N ALA A 195 -1.56 -21.84 13.33
CA ALA A 195 -2.88 -22.39 13.19
C ALA A 195 -3.85 -21.53 14.01
N LEU A 196 -5.01 -21.24 13.42
CA LEU A 196 -6.07 -20.44 14.02
C LEU A 196 -7.33 -21.29 14.11
N ALA A 197 -7.83 -21.51 15.32
CA ALA A 197 -9.13 -22.11 15.54
C ALA A 197 -10.26 -21.23 14.95
N PRO A 198 -11.47 -21.77 14.71
CA PRO A 198 -12.61 -20.96 14.30
C PRO A 198 -12.87 -19.81 15.28
N GLY A 199 -12.84 -18.56 14.79
CA GLY A 199 -13.03 -17.35 15.58
C GLY A 199 -11.77 -16.82 16.27
N GLU A 200 -10.63 -17.50 16.16
CA GLU A 200 -9.34 -17.02 16.68
C GLU A 200 -8.73 -15.94 15.76
N SER A 201 -7.91 -15.08 16.34
CA SER A 201 -7.18 -14.04 15.62
C SER A 201 -5.70 -14.08 15.94
N LEU A 202 -4.88 -13.92 14.91
CA LEU A 202 -3.46 -13.61 15.02
C LEU A 202 -3.28 -12.10 15.13
N GLU A 203 -2.49 -11.65 16.10
CA GLU A 203 -2.00 -10.28 16.20
C GLU A 203 -0.47 -10.30 16.27
N GLU A 204 0.17 -9.73 15.26
CA GLU A 204 1.62 -9.55 15.20
C GLU A 204 1.96 -8.08 15.05
N SER A 205 3.12 -7.65 15.52
CA SER A 205 3.52 -6.25 15.42
C SER A 205 4.98 -6.08 15.00
N THR A 206 5.20 -5.10 14.12
CA THR A 206 6.52 -4.62 13.72
C THR A 206 6.61 -3.12 13.90
N SER A 207 7.82 -2.57 13.90
CA SER A 207 8.04 -1.14 13.97
C SER A 207 8.93 -0.68 12.82
N PHE A 208 8.62 0.47 12.25
CA PHE A 208 9.39 1.07 11.17
C PHE A 208 9.54 2.58 11.38
N ALA A 209 10.66 3.13 10.94
CA ALA A 209 10.93 4.56 11.04
C ALA A 209 10.34 5.29 9.81
N LEU A 210 9.56 6.34 10.08
CA LEU A 210 9.08 7.28 9.06
C LEU A 210 10.18 8.27 8.70
N GLU A 211 11.23 7.81 8.03
CA GLU A 211 12.35 8.67 7.59
C GLU A 211 12.34 8.90 6.07
N PRO A 212 11.38 9.68 5.54
CA PRO A 212 11.49 10.15 4.17
C PRO A 212 12.62 11.19 4.06
N GLN A 213 13.44 11.07 3.02
CA GLN A 213 14.40 12.12 2.71
C GLN A 213 13.62 13.29 2.10
N GLY A 214 13.77 14.50 2.67
CA GLY A 214 13.19 15.71 2.08
C GLY A 214 12.37 16.57 3.04
N GLY A 215 13.06 17.47 3.74
CA GLY A 215 12.51 18.69 4.36
C GLY A 215 11.47 18.48 5.48
N SER A 216 11.75 19.04 6.66
CA SER A 216 10.92 18.97 7.86
C SER A 216 9.58 19.71 7.80
N ALA A 217 9.18 20.30 6.66
CA ALA A 217 8.03 21.19 6.54
C ALA A 217 6.89 20.64 5.64
N ASN A 218 7.00 19.40 5.17
CA ASN A 218 6.05 18.83 4.21
C ASN A 218 5.06 17.88 4.89
N LEU A 219 3.84 17.82 4.37
CA LEU A 219 2.89 16.75 4.67
C LEU A 219 3.25 15.52 3.84
N TRP A 220 3.20 14.34 4.45
CA TRP A 220 3.31 13.07 3.76
C TRP A 220 2.02 12.27 3.91
N GLU A 221 1.57 11.65 2.83
CA GLU A 221 0.53 10.65 2.83
C GLU A 221 1.22 9.27 2.72
N VAL A 222 1.00 8.42 3.72
CA VAL A 222 1.64 7.11 3.82
C VAL A 222 0.60 6.05 3.50
N ARG A 223 0.82 5.29 2.44
CA ARG A 223 0.03 4.10 2.11
C ARG A 223 0.88 2.86 2.40
N LEU A 224 0.50 2.09 3.40
CA LEU A 224 1.13 0.80 3.72
C LEU A 224 0.30 -0.33 3.14
N GLN A 225 0.98 -1.33 2.60
CA GLN A 225 0.46 -2.61 2.15
C GLN A 225 1.34 -3.71 2.71
N ALA A 226 0.74 -4.85 3.01
CA ALA A 226 1.51 -6.01 3.42
C ALA A 226 0.93 -7.29 2.85
N GLN A 227 1.79 -8.28 2.69
CA GLN A 227 1.39 -9.63 2.33
C GLN A 227 2.27 -10.65 3.02
N ILE A 228 1.65 -11.71 3.53
CA ILE A 228 2.36 -12.90 4.01
C ILE A 228 2.59 -13.81 2.82
N ARG A 229 3.80 -14.37 2.70
CA ARG A 229 4.12 -15.43 1.75
C ARG A 229 4.01 -16.80 2.42
N CYS A 230 3.29 -17.72 1.78
CA CYS A 230 3.04 -19.07 2.27
C CYS A 230 3.07 -20.08 1.11
N ASP A 231 3.23 -21.37 1.42
CA ASP A 231 3.20 -22.45 0.43
C ASP A 231 1.79 -23.04 0.24
N GLY A 232 0.88 -22.70 1.16
CA GLY A 232 -0.50 -23.12 1.12
C GLY A 232 -1.24 -22.77 2.39
N VAL A 233 -2.51 -23.14 2.42
CA VAL A 233 -3.32 -23.16 3.63
C VAL A 233 -3.99 -24.51 3.76
N ARG A 234 -4.06 -25.01 4.98
CA ARG A 234 -4.80 -26.23 5.33
C ARG A 234 -6.06 -25.85 6.09
N MET A 235 -7.21 -26.33 5.63
CA MET A 235 -8.52 -26.09 6.26
C MET A 235 -9.21 -27.42 6.59
N GLY A 236 -8.99 -27.92 7.81
CA GLY A 236 -9.28 -29.32 8.15
C GLY A 236 -8.41 -30.27 7.29
N GLU A 237 -9.03 -31.22 6.60
CA GLU A 237 -8.31 -32.23 5.79
C GLU A 237 -7.91 -31.75 4.37
N HIS A 238 -8.14 -30.49 4.04
CA HIS A 238 -7.91 -29.98 2.68
C HIS A 238 -6.76 -28.98 2.66
N GLU A 239 -5.72 -29.31 1.90
CA GLU A 239 -4.66 -28.38 1.53
C GLU A 239 -5.02 -27.65 0.24
N LEU A 240 -4.85 -26.34 0.26
CA LEU A 240 -5.11 -25.46 -0.87
C LEU A 240 -3.85 -24.68 -1.22
N PRO A 241 -3.51 -24.55 -2.52
CA PRO A 241 -2.31 -23.85 -2.98
C PRO A 241 -2.50 -22.33 -2.95
N VAL A 242 -2.62 -21.76 -1.74
CA VAL A 242 -2.63 -20.31 -1.49
C VAL A 242 -1.20 -19.84 -1.28
N GLN A 243 -0.72 -18.94 -2.13
CA GLN A 243 0.68 -18.50 -2.12
C GLN A 243 0.93 -17.26 -1.26
N GLN A 244 -0.13 -16.51 -0.97
CA GLN A 244 -0.02 -15.26 -0.23
C GLN A 244 -1.33 -14.93 0.49
N ILE A 245 -1.21 -14.17 1.58
CA ILE A 245 -2.34 -13.54 2.28
C ILE A 245 -2.10 -12.04 2.28
N ARG A 246 -2.96 -11.30 1.58
CA ARG A 246 -2.83 -9.84 1.43
C ARG A 246 -3.62 -9.12 2.50
N PHE A 247 -3.00 -8.17 3.17
CA PHE A 247 -3.69 -7.32 4.13
C PHE A 247 -4.33 -6.13 3.44
N GLU A 248 -5.45 -5.66 3.99
CA GLU A 248 -6.07 -4.41 3.58
C GLU A 248 -5.08 -3.25 3.75
N PRO A 249 -4.88 -2.40 2.72
CA PRO A 249 -3.98 -1.26 2.82
C PRO A 249 -4.46 -0.29 3.90
N VAL A 250 -3.51 0.29 4.64
CA VAL A 250 -3.80 1.40 5.55
C VAL A 250 -3.20 2.70 5.00
N LEU A 251 -3.97 3.77 5.10
CA LEU A 251 -3.60 5.11 4.66
C LEU A 251 -3.63 6.05 5.87
N PHE A 252 -2.57 6.80 6.09
CA PHE A 252 -2.54 7.80 7.15
C PHE A 252 -1.59 8.96 6.80
N PRO A 253 -1.85 10.18 7.33
CA PRO A 253 -0.95 11.30 7.18
C PRO A 253 0.22 11.24 8.17
N ALA A 254 1.40 11.65 7.70
CA ALA A 254 2.55 11.97 8.53
C ALA A 254 2.86 13.47 8.42
N LEU A 255 2.93 14.13 9.56
CA LEU A 255 3.03 15.58 9.71
C LEU A 255 4.45 16.03 10.10
N PRO A 256 4.83 17.27 9.74
CA PRO A 256 6.08 17.87 10.19
C PRO A 256 6.12 17.97 11.72
N PRO A 257 7.30 17.84 12.37
CA PRO A 257 7.41 17.97 13.82
C PRO A 257 6.80 19.28 14.36
N GLY A 258 6.16 19.24 15.53
CA GLY A 258 5.50 20.40 16.14
C GLY A 258 4.06 20.64 15.64
N TRP A 259 3.45 19.64 15.00
CA TRP A 259 2.06 19.68 14.58
C TRP A 259 1.08 19.55 15.77
N GLU A 260 1.56 19.04 16.89
CA GLU A 260 0.77 18.76 18.09
C GLU A 260 0.02 20.02 18.57
N ASP A 261 0.67 21.18 18.53
CA ASP A 261 0.08 22.49 18.88
C ASP A 261 -1.06 22.93 17.93
N LEU A 262 -1.10 22.39 16.71
CA LEU A 262 -2.13 22.68 15.73
C LEU A 262 -3.39 21.83 15.96
N GLN A 263 -3.26 20.67 16.61
CA GLN A 263 -4.34 19.69 16.78
C GLN A 263 -5.47 20.23 17.66
N GLU A 264 -5.16 21.06 18.65
CA GLU A 264 -6.17 21.58 19.58
C GLU A 264 -7.19 22.48 18.87
N ARG A 265 -6.74 23.30 17.91
CA ARG A 265 -7.56 24.33 17.26
C ARG A 265 -7.20 24.53 15.78
N PRO A 266 -7.35 23.50 14.93
CA PRO A 266 -6.82 23.52 13.56
C PRO A 266 -7.40 24.65 12.69
N LEU A 267 -8.69 24.96 12.83
CA LEU A 267 -9.33 26.03 12.04
C LEU A 267 -8.92 27.43 12.51
N GLU A 268 -8.79 27.65 13.82
CA GLU A 268 -8.29 28.93 14.35
C GLU A 268 -6.86 29.19 13.87
N ARG A 269 -6.01 28.14 13.89
CA ARG A 269 -4.64 28.21 13.39
C ARG A 269 -4.59 28.43 11.87
N LEU A 270 -5.47 27.79 11.12
CA LEU A 270 -5.63 28.03 9.68
C LEU A 270 -5.98 29.50 9.41
N ALA A 271 -6.99 30.04 10.10
CA ALA A 271 -7.41 31.43 9.94
C ALA A 271 -6.27 32.41 10.28
N GLN A 272 -5.52 32.15 11.36
CA GLN A 272 -4.34 32.94 11.74
C GLN A 272 -3.26 32.92 10.63
N ALA A 273 -2.96 31.74 10.08
CA ALA A 273 -1.97 31.61 9.01
C ALA A 273 -2.43 32.30 7.71
N LEU A 274 -3.72 32.22 7.37
CA LEU A 274 -4.28 32.89 6.19
C LEU A 274 -4.27 34.41 6.32
N ALA A 275 -4.41 34.95 7.53
CA ALA A 275 -4.36 36.40 7.78
C ALA A 275 -2.96 37.01 7.63
N LEU A 276 -1.90 36.20 7.74
CA LEU A 276 -0.51 36.64 7.61
C LEU A 276 -0.06 36.56 6.15
N ALA A 277 0.44 37.67 5.59
CA ALA A 277 0.94 37.74 4.21
C ALA A 277 2.36 37.16 4.02
N THR A 278 2.97 36.61 5.07
CA THR A 278 4.36 36.13 5.08
C THR A 278 4.48 34.72 4.51
N PRO A 279 5.39 34.43 3.57
CA PRO A 279 5.55 33.08 2.99
C PRO A 279 5.91 31.99 4.01
N GLN A 280 6.46 32.37 5.16
CA GLN A 280 6.89 31.44 6.21
C GLN A 280 5.72 30.67 6.84
N VAL A 281 4.48 31.15 6.72
CA VAL A 281 3.31 30.46 7.30
C VAL A 281 2.66 29.46 6.34
N ASP A 282 2.96 29.53 5.06
CA ASP A 282 2.37 28.69 4.01
C ASP A 282 2.56 27.18 4.27
N PRO A 283 3.72 26.70 4.76
CA PRO A 283 3.89 25.28 5.09
C PRO A 283 2.98 24.79 6.22
N HIS A 284 2.45 25.68 7.06
CA HIS A 284 1.56 25.32 8.16
C HIS A 284 0.10 25.16 7.73
N LEU A 285 -0.27 25.61 6.53
CA LEU A 285 -1.64 25.49 6.02
C LEU A 285 -2.04 24.01 5.91
N LEU A 286 -1.25 23.18 5.23
CA LEU A 286 -1.57 21.76 5.03
C LEU A 286 -1.74 20.97 6.33
N PRO A 287 -0.83 21.05 7.32
CA PRO A 287 -1.04 20.44 8.64
C PRO A 287 -2.36 20.83 9.30
N CYS A 288 -2.75 22.12 9.27
CA CYS A 288 -4.04 22.56 9.82
C CYS A 288 -5.22 21.89 9.11
N LEU A 289 -5.14 21.73 7.78
CA LEU A 289 -6.20 21.11 6.98
C LEU A 289 -6.32 19.60 7.20
N VAL A 290 -5.19 18.92 7.44
CA VAL A 290 -5.15 17.49 7.76
C VAL A 290 -5.76 17.21 9.13
N LEU A 291 -5.51 18.10 10.08
CA LEU A 291 -5.99 18.00 11.46
C LEU A 291 -7.45 18.47 11.62
N ALA A 292 -7.99 19.17 10.61
CA ALA A 292 -9.37 19.64 10.65
C ALA A 292 -10.37 18.46 10.70
N PRO A 293 -11.29 18.43 11.67
CA PRO A 293 -12.33 17.41 11.75
C PRO A 293 -13.15 17.29 10.46
N GLU A 294 -13.62 16.09 10.12
CA GLU A 294 -14.34 15.85 8.85
C GLU A 294 -15.56 16.75 8.68
N ASN A 295 -16.32 16.98 9.76
CA ASN A 295 -17.49 17.85 9.77
C ASN A 295 -17.16 19.34 9.51
N SER A 296 -15.89 19.74 9.66
CA SER A 296 -15.42 21.10 9.42
C SER A 296 -14.76 21.31 8.05
N ARG A 297 -14.66 20.26 7.21
CA ARG A 297 -13.99 20.35 5.90
C ARG A 297 -14.58 21.43 4.99
N ASN A 298 -15.91 21.58 4.98
CA ASN A 298 -16.57 22.62 4.18
C ASN A 298 -16.24 24.03 4.67
N GLU A 299 -16.10 24.20 5.98
CA GLU A 299 -15.71 25.48 6.59
C GLU A 299 -14.26 25.82 6.24
N ALA A 300 -13.33 24.86 6.37
CA ALA A 300 -11.94 25.02 5.96
C ALA A 300 -11.81 25.37 4.46
N MET A 301 -12.58 24.69 3.59
CA MET A 301 -12.63 25.04 2.16
C MET A 301 -13.14 26.47 1.94
N ALA A 302 -14.18 26.90 2.66
CA ALA A 302 -14.68 28.27 2.55
C ALA A 302 -13.63 29.31 2.97
N MET A 303 -12.88 29.06 4.05
CA MET A 303 -11.77 29.92 4.49
C MET A 303 -10.68 30.03 3.41
N LEU A 304 -10.27 28.90 2.82
CA LEU A 304 -9.30 28.88 1.72
C LEU A 304 -9.82 29.63 0.49
N MET A 305 -11.09 29.46 0.12
CA MET A 305 -11.70 30.15 -1.02
C MET A 305 -11.79 31.67 -0.82
N GLU A 306 -12.03 32.13 0.41
CA GLU A 306 -11.97 33.56 0.73
C GLU A 306 -10.54 34.09 0.62
N ALA A 307 -9.58 33.39 1.23
CA ALA A 307 -8.17 33.75 1.17
C ALA A 307 -7.63 33.73 -0.28
N LEU A 308 -8.11 32.83 -1.13
CA LEU A 308 -7.71 32.74 -2.54
C LEU A 308 -8.07 33.99 -3.33
N ARG A 309 -9.19 34.65 -3.02
CA ARG A 309 -9.62 35.90 -3.68
C ARG A 309 -8.72 37.08 -3.32
N GLN A 310 -8.12 37.02 -2.14
CA GLN A 310 -7.32 38.10 -1.56
C GLN A 310 -5.81 37.78 -1.58
N ALA A 311 -5.42 36.64 -2.17
CA ALA A 311 -4.06 36.13 -2.09
C ALA A 311 -3.06 37.11 -2.73
N PRO A 312 -2.06 37.61 -1.97
CA PRO A 312 -1.21 38.70 -2.42
C PRO A 312 -0.10 38.28 -3.39
N ALA A 313 0.18 36.97 -3.48
CA ALA A 313 1.33 36.45 -4.21
C ALA A 313 1.09 35.05 -4.78
N GLU A 314 1.79 34.72 -5.87
CA GLU A 314 1.66 33.44 -6.59
C GLU A 314 1.95 32.20 -5.72
N HIS A 315 2.94 32.28 -4.83
CA HIS A 315 3.26 31.17 -3.92
C HIS A 315 2.12 30.90 -2.93
N ARG A 316 1.46 31.95 -2.42
CA ARG A 316 0.29 31.81 -1.53
C ARG A 316 -0.90 31.22 -2.28
N VAL A 317 -1.12 31.63 -3.53
CA VAL A 317 -2.11 31.01 -4.43
C VAL A 317 -1.84 29.51 -4.56
N ALA A 318 -0.60 29.11 -4.83
CA ALA A 318 -0.21 27.70 -4.95
C ALA A 318 -0.44 26.93 -3.63
N ALA A 319 -0.11 27.53 -2.48
CA ALA A 319 -0.34 26.95 -1.16
C ALA A 319 -1.82 26.70 -0.87
N ILE A 320 -2.67 27.69 -1.16
CA ILE A 320 -4.11 27.60 -1.00
C ILE A 320 -4.71 26.55 -1.95
N CYS A 321 -4.31 26.54 -3.23
CA CYS A 321 -4.75 25.56 -4.21
C CYS A 321 -4.34 24.12 -3.84
N THR A 322 -3.15 23.93 -3.27
CA THR A 322 -2.72 22.62 -2.74
C THR A 322 -3.61 22.19 -1.57
N GLY A 323 -3.94 23.10 -0.66
CA GLY A 323 -4.88 22.84 0.43
C GLY A 323 -6.29 22.48 -0.06
N LEU A 324 -6.80 23.19 -1.07
CA LEU A 324 -8.09 22.90 -1.70
C LEU A 324 -8.10 21.51 -2.37
N ARG A 325 -7.00 21.14 -3.03
CA ARG A 325 -6.82 19.80 -3.62
C ARG A 325 -6.83 18.70 -2.55
N TRP A 326 -6.18 18.92 -1.42
CA TRP A 326 -6.22 17.99 -0.29
C TRP A 326 -7.64 17.78 0.24
N LEU A 327 -8.39 18.87 0.45
CA LEU A 327 -9.74 18.80 1.01
C LEU A 327 -10.79 18.28 0.03
N SER A 328 -10.66 18.58 -1.26
CA SER A 328 -11.68 18.25 -2.27
C SER A 328 -11.39 16.96 -3.03
N GLY A 329 -10.11 16.56 -3.16
CA GLY A 329 -9.68 15.51 -4.07
C GLY A 329 -9.56 15.94 -5.54
N GLU A 330 -9.88 17.20 -5.86
CA GLU A 330 -9.98 17.70 -7.23
C GLU A 330 -8.64 18.23 -7.78
N THR A 331 -8.36 18.00 -9.06
CA THR A 331 -7.09 18.37 -9.70
C THR A 331 -7.23 19.55 -10.68
N MET A 332 -7.67 20.71 -10.19
CA MET A 332 -7.88 21.93 -11.02
C MET A 332 -6.62 22.83 -11.15
N GLY A 333 -5.43 22.29 -10.87
CA GLY A 333 -4.19 23.07 -10.94
C GLY A 333 -4.12 24.21 -9.91
N ASN A 334 -3.44 25.30 -10.29
CA ASN A 334 -3.22 26.49 -9.45
C ASN A 334 -4.03 27.71 -9.91
N GLU A 335 -5.02 27.53 -10.80
CA GLU A 335 -5.80 28.62 -11.39
C GLU A 335 -6.93 29.07 -10.44
N PRO A 336 -6.90 30.31 -9.90
CA PRO A 336 -7.91 30.75 -8.94
C PRO A 336 -9.34 30.75 -9.50
N ALA A 337 -9.50 31.10 -10.78
CA ALA A 337 -10.80 31.17 -11.44
C ALA A 337 -11.49 29.79 -11.51
N ALA A 338 -10.74 28.73 -11.84
CA ALA A 338 -11.27 27.36 -11.89
C ALA A 338 -11.81 26.90 -10.52
N TRP A 339 -11.06 27.18 -9.45
CA TRP A 339 -11.48 26.88 -8.09
C TRP A 339 -12.73 27.67 -7.67
N GLN A 340 -12.82 28.95 -8.04
CA GLN A 340 -13.99 29.79 -7.75
C GLN A 340 -15.25 29.30 -8.46
N GLU A 341 -15.14 28.93 -9.74
CA GLU A 341 -16.26 28.38 -10.51
C GLU A 341 -16.75 27.05 -9.92
N TRP A 342 -15.83 26.14 -9.58
CA TRP A 342 -16.17 24.88 -8.93
C TRP A 342 -16.88 25.08 -7.58
N TRP A 343 -16.36 25.99 -6.75
CA TRP A 343 -16.97 26.30 -5.46
C TRP A 343 -18.37 26.90 -5.59
N GLY A 344 -18.57 27.78 -6.58
CA GLY A 344 -19.88 28.35 -6.90
C GLY A 344 -20.90 27.27 -7.25
N ARG A 345 -20.53 26.33 -8.15
CA ARG A 345 -21.40 25.19 -8.52
C ARG A 345 -21.76 24.28 -7.35
N ARG A 346 -20.83 24.11 -6.40
CA ARG A 346 -21.00 23.27 -5.22
C ARG A 346 -21.92 23.89 -4.16
N THR A 347 -21.91 25.21 -4.02
CA THR A 347 -22.61 25.93 -2.94
C THR A 347 -23.98 26.48 -3.34
N MET A 348 -24.31 26.49 -4.63
CA MET A 348 -25.66 26.85 -5.08
C MET A 348 -26.69 25.84 -4.55
N PRO A 349 -27.78 26.30 -3.89
CA PRO A 349 -28.87 25.43 -3.49
C PRO A 349 -29.50 24.81 -4.75
N ARG A 350 -29.61 23.47 -4.75
CA ARG A 350 -30.30 22.73 -5.82
C ARG A 350 -31.81 22.86 -5.70
#